data_AF-A0A533YAC3-F1
#
_entry.id   AF-A0A533YAC3-F1
#
_cell.length_a   1.000
_cell.length_b   1.000
_cell.length_c   1.000
_cell.angle_alpha   90.00
_cell.angle_beta   90.00
_cell.angle_gamma   90.00
#
_symmetry.space_group_name_H-M   'P 1'
#
loop_
_entity.id
_entity.type
_entity.pdbx_description
1 polymer ?
#
loop_
_entity_poly.entity_id
_entity_poly.type
_entity_poly.pdbx_seq_one_letter_code
_entity_poly.pdbx_strand_id
1 'polypeptide(L)'
;MKIRRKLPKPSRAGRPLYLIGYSFTPPTCSDLQSWFDLEYGGPIRLRNEPGESTHLGQDSSAVLASHGPWSASFRISISSAEANEWRDRLGWGHSHAGQVVATSTSPGNACDQILFAARLAKGLTLLTDGTAYDVSTQAYLNPSDWKDLPLEQFRISDHLRIEQAEADRAGHDWFLTLGLAKFGLEELETFTPAGLPSQPIIERLTEIAQETLRLGHQPKVGTRVTMPSLGLSIQVVRHRNVARAGIPLLLREIAWHSLAERDQS
;
A
#
# COMPACT_ATOMS: atom_id res chain seq x y z
N MET A 1 8.65 18.22 39.71
CA MET A 1 7.80 17.81 38.56
C MET A 1 8.70 17.59 37.36
N LYS A 2 8.94 16.33 36.94
CA LYS A 2 9.74 16.04 35.73
C LYS A 2 8.82 16.01 34.52
N ILE A 3 8.94 17.01 33.64
CA ILE A 3 8.24 17.05 32.36
C ILE A 3 8.76 15.88 31.51
N ARG A 4 7.94 14.84 31.32
CA ARG A 4 8.21 13.79 30.33
C ARG A 4 8.20 14.45 28.96
N ARG A 5 9.39 14.65 28.36
CA ARG A 5 9.52 15.00 26.95
C ARG A 5 8.76 13.95 26.14
N LYS A 6 7.70 14.36 25.44
CA LYS A 6 7.04 13.51 24.44
C LYS A 6 8.12 13.08 23.46
N LEU A 7 8.26 11.77 23.24
CA LEU A 7 9.12 11.29 22.15
C LEU A 7 8.66 11.99 20.85
N PRO A 8 9.60 12.48 20.03
CA PRO A 8 9.24 13.06 18.76
C PRO A 8 8.42 12.04 17.98
N LYS A 9 7.28 12.48 17.44
CA LYS A 9 6.48 11.69 16.50
C LYS A 9 7.44 11.24 15.40
N PRO A 10 7.58 9.94 15.09
CA PRO A 10 8.45 9.51 14.00
C PRO A 10 8.00 10.28 12.75
N SER A 11 8.95 10.96 12.12
CA SER A 11 8.71 11.73 10.93
C SER A 11 8.03 10.84 9.89
N ARG A 12 6.93 11.33 9.32
CA ARG A 12 6.22 10.67 8.21
C ARG A 12 7.05 10.62 6.91
N ALA A 13 8.26 11.17 6.91
CA ALA A 13 9.27 10.88 5.91
C ALA A 13 9.89 9.51 6.23
N GLY A 14 9.63 8.44 5.49
CA GLY A 14 8.69 8.17 4.40
C GLY A 14 8.74 6.66 4.24
N ARG A 15 7.84 5.93 4.91
CA ARG A 15 7.88 4.46 4.91
C ARG A 15 7.84 3.97 3.45
N PRO A 16 8.67 2.99 3.06
CA PRO A 16 8.62 2.45 1.71
C PRO A 16 7.21 1.92 1.44
N LEU A 17 6.69 2.27 0.26
CA LEU A 17 5.48 1.68 -0.28
C LEU A 17 5.82 0.27 -0.79
N TYR A 18 6.92 0.18 -1.55
CA TYR A 18 7.50 -1.07 -2.03
C TYR A 18 9.00 -1.11 -1.69
N LEU A 19 9.45 -2.30 -1.33
CA LEU A 19 10.88 -2.66 -1.32
C LEU A 19 11.15 -3.57 -2.50
N ILE A 20 12.31 -3.46 -3.12
CA ILE A 20 12.70 -4.30 -4.25
C ILE A 20 13.98 -5.01 -3.87
N GLY A 21 13.92 -6.29 -3.54
CA GLY A 21 15.09 -7.11 -3.27
C GLY A 21 15.66 -7.70 -4.56
N TYR A 22 16.98 -7.64 -4.72
CA TYR A 22 17.67 -8.22 -5.87
C TYR A 22 19.10 -8.67 -5.51
N SER A 23 19.69 -9.49 -6.37
CA SER A 23 21.03 -10.07 -6.16
C SER A 23 22.07 -9.66 -7.23
N PHE A 24 21.64 -8.98 -8.28
CA PHE A 24 22.48 -8.57 -9.40
C PHE A 24 22.80 -7.08 -9.38
N THR A 25 23.54 -6.60 -10.38
CA THR A 25 23.84 -5.17 -10.54
C THR A 25 22.53 -4.38 -10.69
N PRO A 26 22.32 -3.30 -9.91
CA PRO A 26 21.14 -2.46 -10.04
C PRO A 26 21.08 -1.77 -11.42
N PRO A 27 19.88 -1.51 -11.96
CA PRO A 27 19.72 -0.70 -13.17
C PRO A 27 20.17 0.73 -12.91
N THR A 28 20.49 1.45 -13.98
CA THR A 28 20.68 2.91 -13.91
C THR A 28 19.34 3.62 -13.91
N CYS A 29 19.32 4.90 -13.49
CA CYS A 29 18.14 5.75 -13.67
C CYS A 29 17.73 5.88 -15.16
N SER A 30 18.70 5.82 -16.08
CA SER A 30 18.43 5.86 -17.52
C SER A 30 17.68 4.61 -17.97
N ASP A 31 18.03 3.43 -17.46
CA ASP A 31 17.36 2.18 -17.82
C ASP A 31 15.89 2.21 -17.37
N LEU A 32 15.63 2.67 -16.14
CA LEU A 32 14.27 2.83 -15.63
C LEU A 32 13.49 3.87 -16.43
N GLN A 33 14.12 5.00 -16.80
CA GLN A 33 13.50 6.03 -17.62
C GLN A 33 13.12 5.50 -19.00
N SER A 34 14.05 4.83 -19.69
CA SER A 34 13.80 4.25 -21.02
C SER A 34 12.73 3.18 -20.98
N TRP A 35 12.75 2.29 -19.98
CA TRP A 35 11.72 1.29 -19.78
C TRP A 35 10.35 1.94 -19.55
N PHE A 36 10.26 2.92 -18.65
CA PHE A 36 8.99 3.58 -18.33
C PHE A 36 8.41 4.29 -19.55
N ASP A 37 9.23 5.03 -20.28
CA ASP A 37 8.79 5.79 -21.46
C ASP A 37 8.29 4.89 -22.59
N LEU A 38 8.89 3.70 -22.73
CA LEU A 38 8.46 2.66 -23.68
C LEU A 38 7.12 2.04 -23.26
N GLU A 39 6.98 1.66 -21.99
CA GLU A 39 5.82 0.91 -21.50
C GLU A 39 4.58 1.77 -21.28
N TYR A 40 4.76 3.02 -20.82
CA TYR A 40 3.66 3.87 -20.35
C TYR A 40 3.48 5.16 -21.16
N GLY A 41 4.29 5.38 -22.20
CA GLY A 41 4.24 6.60 -23.00
C GLY A 41 4.87 7.77 -22.26
N GLY A 42 6.16 8.00 -22.52
CA GLY A 42 6.95 9.05 -21.89
C GLY A 42 6.54 10.50 -22.21
N PRO A 43 7.27 11.50 -21.67
CA PRO A 43 8.48 11.35 -20.87
C PRO A 43 8.22 11.34 -19.36
N ILE A 44 8.88 10.42 -18.65
CA ILE A 44 9.12 10.51 -17.22
C ILE A 44 10.30 11.44 -16.95
N ARG A 45 10.17 12.29 -15.93
CA ARG A 45 11.21 13.22 -15.49
C ARG A 45 11.78 12.76 -14.17
N LEU A 46 13.10 12.55 -14.14
CA LEU A 46 13.84 12.15 -12.95
C LEU A 46 14.66 13.34 -12.44
N ARG A 47 14.62 13.57 -11.12
CA ARG A 47 15.39 14.62 -10.43
C ARG A 47 15.93 14.08 -9.13
N ASN A 48 17.20 14.33 -8.83
CA ASN A 48 17.75 13.99 -7.53
C ASN A 48 17.11 14.90 -6.46
N GLU A 49 16.58 14.31 -5.40
CA GLU A 49 16.07 15.09 -4.27
C GLU A 49 17.25 15.66 -3.47
N PRO A 50 17.24 16.97 -3.14
CA PRO A 50 18.22 17.53 -2.24
C PRO A 50 17.96 17.00 -0.82
N GLY A 51 18.78 16.04 -0.38
CA GLY A 51 18.77 15.47 0.97
C GLY A 51 20.19 15.28 1.49
N GLU A 52 20.38 15.45 2.81
CA GLU A 52 21.67 15.47 3.50
C GLU A 52 22.60 14.36 3.03
N SER A 53 23.66 14.77 2.34
CA SER A 53 24.82 13.93 2.00
C SER A 53 25.48 13.45 3.29
N THR A 54 24.98 12.35 3.82
CA THR A 54 25.58 11.59 4.91
C THR A 54 26.69 10.74 4.32
N HIS A 55 27.87 11.34 4.10
CA HIS A 55 29.21 10.73 4.02
C HIS A 55 29.44 9.32 3.42
N LEU A 56 28.53 8.76 2.62
CA LEU A 56 28.60 7.41 2.07
C LEU A 56 28.04 7.40 0.65
N GLY A 57 28.92 7.58 -0.34
CA GLY A 57 28.69 7.23 -1.74
C GLY A 57 27.65 8.07 -2.51
N GLN A 58 27.98 8.42 -3.75
CA GLN A 58 27.09 9.18 -4.66
C GLN A 58 25.81 8.43 -5.07
N ASP A 59 25.69 7.13 -4.79
CA ASP A 59 24.63 6.26 -5.36
C ASP A 59 23.41 6.01 -4.46
N SER A 60 23.33 6.64 -3.28
CA SER A 60 22.23 6.43 -2.31
C SER A 60 21.21 7.58 -2.28
N SER A 61 21.33 8.57 -3.17
CA SER A 61 20.43 9.71 -3.18
C SER A 61 19.02 9.33 -3.67
N ALA A 62 17.99 9.84 -3.00
CA ALA A 62 16.61 9.65 -3.44
C ALA A 62 16.40 10.38 -4.77
N VAL A 63 15.71 9.71 -5.70
CA VAL A 63 15.34 10.28 -7.00
C VAL A 63 13.83 10.49 -7.00
N LEU A 64 13.41 11.74 -7.23
CA LEU A 64 12.03 12.09 -7.51
C LEU A 64 11.73 11.82 -8.97
N ALA A 65 10.83 10.88 -9.22
CA ALA A 65 10.21 10.63 -10.52
C ALA A 65 8.91 11.42 -10.65
N SER A 66 8.64 11.93 -11.85
CA SER A 66 7.39 12.61 -12.18
C SER A 66 6.94 12.35 -13.61
N HIS A 67 5.64 12.14 -13.80
CA HIS A 67 4.98 12.00 -15.09
C HIS A 67 3.65 12.76 -15.05
N GLY A 68 3.56 13.86 -15.79
CA GLY A 68 2.42 14.78 -15.67
C GLY A 68 2.23 15.28 -14.23
N PRO A 69 1.04 15.10 -13.61
CA PRO A 69 0.77 15.48 -12.22
C PRO A 69 1.19 14.42 -11.19
N TRP A 70 1.65 13.26 -11.63
CA TRP A 70 2.00 12.14 -10.75
C TRP A 70 3.48 12.18 -10.38
N SER A 71 3.79 11.80 -9.14
CA SER A 71 5.15 11.81 -8.62
C SER A 71 5.37 10.80 -7.50
N ALA A 72 6.55 10.20 -7.47
CA ALA A 72 6.98 9.25 -6.45
C ALA A 72 8.50 9.33 -6.33
N SER A 73 9.02 9.08 -5.13
CA SER A 73 10.47 9.06 -4.90
C SER A 73 10.95 7.63 -4.80
N PHE A 74 12.12 7.31 -5.35
CA PHE A 74 12.69 5.98 -5.26
C PHE A 74 14.19 6.03 -5.00
N ARG A 75 14.73 4.91 -4.51
CA ARG A 75 16.17 4.64 -4.45
C ARG A 75 16.37 3.27 -5.07
N ILE A 76 17.23 3.18 -6.09
CA ILE A 76 17.56 1.89 -6.71
C ILE A 76 18.37 1.04 -5.73
N SER A 77 19.25 1.68 -4.97
CA SER A 77 20.06 1.07 -3.93
C SER A 77 19.88 1.83 -2.63
N ILE A 78 19.47 1.13 -1.58
CA ILE A 78 19.53 1.62 -0.20
C ILE A 78 20.84 1.18 0.45
N SER A 79 21.17 1.71 1.63
CA SER A 79 22.40 1.36 2.31
C SER A 79 22.43 -0.14 2.68
N SER A 80 23.62 -0.75 2.73
CA SER A 80 23.75 -2.17 3.11
C SER A 80 23.20 -2.45 4.51
N ALA A 81 23.26 -1.48 5.42
CA ALA A 81 22.67 -1.60 6.76
C ALA A 81 21.13 -1.70 6.69
N GLU A 82 20.47 -0.82 5.94
CA GLU A 82 19.02 -0.87 5.72
C GLU A 82 18.61 -2.15 4.97
N ALA A 83 19.37 -2.55 3.94
CA ALA A 83 19.11 -3.78 3.19
C ALA A 83 19.20 -5.03 4.09
N ASN A 84 20.21 -5.09 4.97
CA ASN A 84 20.36 -6.18 5.94
C ASN A 84 19.20 -6.21 6.95
N GLU A 85 18.74 -5.06 7.45
CA GLU A 85 17.58 -4.99 8.35
C GLU A 85 16.32 -5.58 7.69
N TRP A 86 16.06 -5.20 6.44
CA TRP A 86 14.94 -5.76 5.68
C TRP A 86 15.12 -7.24 5.38
N ARG A 87 16.34 -7.67 5.08
CA ARG A 87 16.65 -9.09 4.87
C ARG A 87 16.34 -9.92 6.11
N ASP A 88 16.80 -9.48 7.27
CA ASP A 88 16.59 -10.18 8.53
C ASP A 88 15.09 -10.16 8.92
N ARG A 89 14.38 -9.06 8.65
CA ARG A 89 12.95 -8.92 8.91
C ARG A 89 12.06 -9.78 8.01
N LEU A 90 12.36 -9.84 6.71
CA LEU A 90 11.56 -10.52 5.70
C LEU A 90 12.00 -11.98 5.49
N GLY A 91 13.18 -12.36 5.99
CA GLY A 91 13.76 -13.67 5.75
C GLY A 91 14.05 -13.97 4.28
N TRP A 92 14.11 -12.95 3.42
CA TRP A 92 14.34 -13.13 1.98
C TRP A 92 15.85 -13.26 1.65
N GLY A 93 16.19 -13.87 0.51
CA GLY A 93 17.57 -14.18 0.14
C GLY A 93 18.36 -13.05 -0.55
N HIS A 94 17.75 -11.87 -0.73
CA HIS A 94 18.33 -10.79 -1.51
C HIS A 94 19.47 -10.07 -0.78
N SER A 95 20.60 -9.86 -1.48
CA SER A 95 21.78 -9.17 -0.93
C SER A 95 21.70 -7.65 -1.06
N HIS A 96 20.88 -7.14 -1.98
CA HIS A 96 20.65 -5.73 -2.22
C HIS A 96 19.16 -5.41 -2.15
N ALA A 97 18.86 -4.14 -1.89
CA ALA A 97 17.49 -3.65 -1.89
C ALA A 97 17.41 -2.23 -2.46
N GLY A 98 16.30 -1.97 -3.14
CA GLY A 98 15.81 -0.65 -3.50
C GLY A 98 14.49 -0.36 -2.79
N GLN A 99 13.99 0.86 -2.92
CA GLN A 99 12.68 1.23 -2.38
C GLN A 99 11.97 2.27 -3.24
N VAL A 100 10.64 2.22 -3.20
CA VAL A 100 9.76 3.25 -3.75
C VAL A 100 8.90 3.81 -2.64
N VAL A 101 8.82 5.13 -2.57
CA VAL A 101 8.06 5.90 -1.59
C VAL A 101 7.05 6.76 -2.35
N ALA A 102 5.78 6.68 -1.96
CA ALA A 102 4.77 7.59 -2.52
C ALA A 102 5.03 9.01 -2.03
N THR A 103 4.87 10.00 -2.92
CA THR A 103 4.77 11.39 -2.48
C THR A 103 3.45 11.60 -1.73
N SER A 104 3.32 12.71 -1.00
CA SER A 104 2.13 13.02 -0.20
C SER A 104 0.84 12.88 -1.03
N THR A 105 0.05 11.86 -0.74
CA THR A 105 -1.24 11.63 -1.38
C THR A 105 -2.30 12.53 -0.77
N SER A 106 -3.04 13.26 -1.61
CA SER A 106 -4.34 13.82 -1.22
C SER A 106 -5.43 12.81 -1.62
N PRO A 107 -6.58 12.75 -0.93
CA PRO A 107 -7.62 11.78 -1.29
C PRO A 107 -8.05 11.86 -2.77
N GLY A 108 -8.05 13.06 -3.36
CA GLY A 108 -8.47 13.28 -4.74
C GLY A 108 -7.49 12.75 -5.81
N ASN A 109 -6.24 12.45 -5.45
CA ASN A 109 -5.23 11.92 -6.39
C ASN A 109 -4.52 10.66 -5.88
N ALA A 110 -4.99 10.08 -4.77
CA ALA A 110 -4.31 8.96 -4.13
C ALA A 110 -4.17 7.75 -5.06
N CYS A 111 -5.22 7.40 -5.81
CA CYS A 111 -5.20 6.29 -6.76
C CYS A 111 -4.07 6.43 -7.78
N ASP A 112 -3.99 7.58 -8.45
CA ASP A 112 -3.01 7.79 -9.51
C ASP A 112 -1.58 7.84 -8.97
N GLN A 113 -1.37 8.46 -7.80
CA GLN A 113 -0.05 8.51 -7.16
C GLN A 113 0.44 7.11 -6.76
N ILE A 114 -0.45 6.29 -6.20
CA ILE A 114 -0.13 4.91 -5.82
C ILE A 114 0.07 4.04 -7.05
N LEU A 115 -0.71 4.25 -8.11
CA LEU A 115 -0.54 3.56 -9.38
C LEU A 115 0.82 3.87 -10.03
N PHE A 116 1.19 5.16 -10.08
CA PHE A 116 2.48 5.60 -10.58
C PHE A 116 3.64 5.01 -9.77
N ALA A 117 3.58 5.07 -8.44
CA ALA A 117 4.58 4.44 -7.57
C ALA A 117 4.67 2.92 -7.79
N ALA A 118 3.54 2.24 -7.99
CA ALA A 118 3.51 0.83 -8.32
C ALA A 118 4.16 0.52 -9.69
N ARG A 119 4.01 1.41 -10.69
CA ARG A 119 4.68 1.26 -11.98
C ARG A 119 6.19 1.41 -11.87
N LEU A 120 6.69 2.32 -11.03
CA LEU A 120 8.11 2.40 -10.72
C LEU A 120 8.62 1.13 -10.04
N ALA A 121 7.87 0.62 -9.06
CA ALA A 121 8.22 -0.63 -8.38
C ALA A 121 8.25 -1.81 -9.34
N LYS A 122 7.27 -1.92 -10.25
CA LYS A 122 7.27 -2.91 -11.35
C LYS A 122 8.53 -2.79 -12.19
N GLY A 123 8.84 -1.60 -12.71
CA GLY A 123 10.02 -1.37 -13.55
C GLY A 123 11.31 -1.79 -12.88
N LEU A 124 11.51 -1.39 -11.62
CA LEU A 124 12.66 -1.81 -10.84
C LEU A 124 12.70 -3.32 -10.63
N THR A 125 11.55 -3.96 -10.37
CA THR A 125 11.47 -5.41 -10.20
C THR A 125 11.87 -6.15 -11.48
N LEU A 126 11.35 -5.71 -12.64
CA LEU A 126 11.65 -6.33 -13.92
C LEU A 126 13.12 -6.12 -14.34
N LEU A 127 13.62 -4.89 -14.22
CA LEU A 127 14.99 -4.55 -14.62
C LEU A 127 16.06 -5.17 -13.73
N THR A 128 15.71 -5.56 -12.50
CA THR A 128 16.63 -6.24 -11.56
C THR A 128 16.47 -7.77 -11.56
N ASP A 129 15.47 -8.31 -12.26
CA ASP A 129 15.00 -9.69 -12.07
C ASP A 129 14.81 -10.03 -10.57
N GLY A 130 14.26 -9.05 -9.83
CA GLY A 130 14.16 -9.06 -8.38
C GLY A 130 12.78 -9.47 -7.88
N THR A 131 12.55 -9.30 -6.57
CA THR A 131 11.23 -9.47 -5.94
C THR A 131 10.83 -8.17 -5.26
N ALA A 132 9.67 -7.62 -5.62
CA ALA A 132 9.06 -6.55 -4.85
C ALA A 132 8.35 -7.10 -3.60
N TYR A 133 8.42 -6.36 -2.51
CA TYR A 133 7.61 -6.55 -1.32
C TYR A 133 6.77 -5.30 -1.09
N ASP A 134 5.46 -5.44 -1.22
CA ASP A 134 4.49 -4.40 -0.89
C ASP A 134 4.31 -4.34 0.62
N VAL A 135 4.79 -3.26 1.22
CA VAL A 135 4.88 -3.12 2.67
C VAL A 135 3.49 -3.05 3.31
N SER A 136 2.50 -2.51 2.59
CA SER A 136 1.16 -2.31 3.15
C SER A 136 0.29 -3.55 3.01
N THR A 137 0.36 -4.25 1.86
CA THR A 137 -0.37 -5.52 1.66
C THR A 137 0.37 -6.72 2.25
N GLN A 138 1.66 -6.56 2.57
CA GLN A 138 2.56 -7.63 3.03
C GLN A 138 2.63 -8.78 2.01
N ALA A 139 2.67 -8.43 0.73
CA ALA A 139 2.72 -9.37 -0.38
C ALA A 139 4.04 -9.27 -1.14
N TYR A 140 4.53 -10.42 -1.61
CA TYR A 140 5.66 -10.51 -2.52
C TYR A 140 5.15 -10.52 -3.96
N LEU A 141 5.85 -9.83 -4.84
CA LEU A 141 5.55 -9.68 -6.26
C LEU A 141 6.83 -9.92 -7.06
N ASN A 142 6.93 -11.08 -7.69
CA ASN A 142 7.97 -11.41 -8.66
C ASN A 142 7.65 -10.80 -10.03
N PRO A 143 8.58 -10.83 -11.00
CA PRO A 143 8.36 -10.28 -12.33
C PRO A 143 7.06 -10.77 -13.00
N SER A 144 6.71 -12.04 -12.83
CA SER A 144 5.50 -12.67 -13.38
C SER A 144 4.20 -12.30 -12.69
N ASP A 145 4.26 -11.78 -11.46
CA ASP A 145 3.07 -11.46 -10.66
C ASP A 145 2.48 -10.09 -11.05
N TRP A 146 3.28 -9.24 -11.71
CA TRP A 146 2.86 -7.92 -12.17
C TRP A 146 1.96 -8.02 -13.39
N LYS A 147 0.81 -7.34 -13.34
CA LYS A 147 -0.11 -7.26 -14.47
C LYS A 147 0.31 -6.14 -15.43
N ASP A 148 0.18 -6.41 -16.72
CA ASP A 148 0.34 -5.42 -17.79
C ASP A 148 -0.94 -4.62 -17.96
N LEU A 149 -1.02 -3.52 -17.22
CA LEU A 149 -2.11 -2.56 -17.28
C LEU A 149 -1.54 -1.18 -17.63
N PRO A 150 -2.25 -0.38 -18.46
CA PRO A 150 -1.90 1.00 -18.74
C PRO A 150 -1.74 1.85 -17.46
N LEU A 151 -1.14 3.03 -17.60
CA LEU A 151 -0.86 3.92 -16.49
C LEU A 151 -2.14 4.56 -15.91
N GLU A 152 -3.22 4.59 -16.68
CA GLU A 152 -4.53 5.14 -16.29
C GLU A 152 -5.48 4.07 -15.73
N GLN A 153 -5.14 2.78 -15.87
CA GLN A 153 -6.02 1.69 -15.44
C GLN A 153 -5.70 1.27 -14.01
N PHE A 154 -6.42 1.87 -13.06
CA PHE A 154 -6.38 1.49 -11.66
C PHE A 154 -7.30 0.30 -11.36
N ARG A 155 -6.78 -0.69 -10.61
CA ARG A 155 -7.56 -1.79 -10.03
C ARG A 155 -7.21 -1.94 -8.57
N ILE A 156 -8.20 -1.79 -7.68
CA ILE A 156 -7.95 -1.85 -6.24
C ILE A 156 -7.39 -3.20 -5.81
N SER A 157 -7.80 -4.30 -6.47
CA SER A 157 -7.34 -5.66 -6.16
C SER A 157 -5.85 -5.89 -6.43
N ASP A 158 -5.19 -5.00 -7.18
CA ASP A 158 -3.73 -5.04 -7.36
C ASP A 158 -2.99 -4.30 -6.23
N HIS A 159 -3.71 -3.59 -5.36
CA HIS A 159 -3.16 -2.76 -4.30
C HIS A 159 -3.72 -3.08 -2.91
N LEU A 160 -4.62 -4.04 -2.82
CA LEU A 160 -5.35 -4.43 -1.63
C LEU A 160 -5.31 -5.94 -1.48
N ARG A 161 -5.10 -6.43 -0.26
CA ARG A 161 -5.30 -7.84 0.10
C ARG A 161 -6.39 -7.92 1.16
N ILE A 162 -7.29 -8.88 1.04
CA ILE A 162 -8.15 -9.29 2.14
C ILE A 162 -7.49 -10.48 2.83
N GLU A 163 -7.32 -10.39 4.13
CA GLU A 163 -6.81 -11.49 4.92
C GLU A 163 -7.89 -12.03 5.84
N GLN A 164 -7.94 -13.36 5.93
CA GLN A 164 -8.69 -14.09 6.93
C GLN A 164 -7.73 -14.58 8.02
N ALA A 165 -8.08 -14.33 9.28
CA ALA A 165 -7.39 -14.83 10.45
C ALA A 165 -8.40 -15.34 11.47
N GLU A 166 -7.94 -16.16 12.42
CA GLU A 166 -8.76 -16.53 13.57
C GLU A 166 -9.07 -15.27 14.40
N ALA A 167 -10.33 -15.07 14.75
CA ALA A 167 -10.72 -13.98 15.62
C ALA A 167 -10.46 -14.34 17.09
N ASP A 168 -10.11 -13.35 17.91
CA ASP A 168 -10.19 -13.46 19.38
C ASP A 168 -11.64 -13.72 19.86
N ARG A 169 -12.62 -13.56 18.97
CA ARG A 169 -14.04 -13.79 19.21
C ARG A 169 -14.39 -15.25 18.91
N ALA A 170 -14.69 -16.01 19.96
CA ALA A 170 -15.10 -17.40 19.85
C ALA A 170 -16.16 -17.62 18.76
N GLY A 171 -15.91 -18.59 17.87
CA GLY A 171 -16.81 -18.98 16.79
C GLY A 171 -16.93 -17.98 15.64
N HIS A 172 -16.00 -17.04 15.49
CA HIS A 172 -15.98 -16.09 14.39
C HIS A 172 -14.65 -16.11 13.64
N ASP A 173 -14.72 -15.89 12.34
CA ASP A 173 -13.57 -15.59 11.50
C ASP A 173 -13.40 -14.07 11.41
N TRP A 174 -12.16 -13.61 11.41
CA TRP A 174 -11.82 -12.21 11.27
C TRP A 174 -11.31 -11.95 9.85
N PHE A 175 -11.94 -11.02 9.16
CA PHE A 175 -11.50 -10.55 7.85
C PHE A 175 -11.07 -9.09 7.95
N LEU A 176 -9.94 -8.75 7.33
CA LEU A 176 -9.41 -7.40 7.32
C LEU A 176 -8.79 -7.04 5.96
N THR A 177 -8.88 -5.77 5.60
CA THR A 177 -8.15 -5.22 4.45
C THR A 177 -6.71 -4.91 4.82
N LEU A 178 -5.80 -5.06 3.87
CA LEU A 178 -4.44 -4.56 3.92
C LEU A 178 -4.15 -3.78 2.65
N GLY A 179 -3.84 -2.50 2.77
CA GLY A 179 -3.46 -1.64 1.63
C GLY A 179 -4.24 -0.33 1.54
N LEU A 180 -5.34 -0.15 2.28
CA LEU A 180 -6.08 1.11 2.29
C LEU A 180 -5.24 2.28 2.83
N ALA A 181 -4.30 1.98 3.74
CA ALA A 181 -3.36 2.96 4.29
C ALA A 181 -2.53 3.68 3.22
N LYS A 182 -2.26 3.05 2.06
CA LYS A 182 -1.57 3.67 0.93
C LYS A 182 -2.29 4.91 0.41
N PHE A 183 -3.62 4.88 0.50
CA PHE A 183 -4.51 5.93 -0.01
C PHE A 183 -4.90 6.94 1.07
N GLY A 184 -4.27 6.86 2.26
CA GLY A 184 -4.59 7.72 3.40
C GLY A 184 -5.85 7.31 4.15
N LEU A 185 -6.38 6.11 3.90
CA LEU A 185 -7.54 5.54 4.57
C LEU A 185 -7.11 4.59 5.70
N GLU A 186 -8.05 4.24 6.57
CA GLU A 186 -7.85 3.20 7.58
C GLU A 186 -8.32 1.85 7.02
N GLU A 187 -7.70 0.77 7.49
CA GLU A 187 -8.09 -0.57 7.07
C GLU A 187 -9.51 -0.90 7.58
N LEU A 188 -10.25 -1.68 6.81
CA LEU A 188 -11.57 -2.16 7.16
C LEU A 188 -11.47 -3.56 7.74
N GLU A 189 -12.36 -3.89 8.66
CA GLU A 189 -12.47 -5.23 9.19
C GLU A 189 -13.90 -5.63 9.47
N THR A 190 -14.13 -6.93 9.53
CA THR A 190 -15.42 -7.50 9.91
C THR A 190 -15.23 -8.87 10.55
N PHE A 191 -16.24 -9.30 11.28
CA PHE A 191 -16.26 -10.59 11.95
C PHE A 191 -17.49 -11.36 11.50
N THR A 192 -17.28 -12.54 10.94
CA THR A 192 -18.37 -13.39 10.46
C THR A 192 -18.41 -14.68 11.26
N PRO A 193 -19.57 -15.34 11.41
CA PRO A 193 -19.61 -16.68 11.99
C PRO A 193 -18.64 -17.62 11.28
N ALA A 194 -17.89 -18.40 12.05
CA ALA A 194 -16.95 -19.38 11.51
C ALA A 194 -17.69 -20.50 10.76
N GLY A 195 -17.02 -21.08 9.76
CA GLY A 195 -17.56 -22.18 8.95
C GLY A 195 -18.39 -21.73 7.74
N LEU A 196 -18.51 -20.43 7.51
CA LEU A 196 -19.05 -19.88 6.26
C LEU A 196 -17.97 -19.79 5.18
N PRO A 197 -18.31 -19.87 3.88
CA PRO A 197 -17.35 -19.66 2.81
C PRO A 197 -16.74 -18.25 2.87
N SER A 198 -15.42 -18.17 2.75
CA SER A 198 -14.66 -16.92 2.80
C SER A 198 -14.83 -16.04 1.57
N GLN A 199 -14.99 -16.66 0.40
CA GLN A 199 -14.96 -15.96 -0.90
C GLN A 199 -16.00 -14.81 -1.01
N PRO A 200 -17.28 -15.00 -0.64
CA PRO A 200 -18.26 -13.92 -0.68
C PRO A 200 -17.91 -12.75 0.24
N ILE A 201 -17.26 -13.01 1.38
CA ILE A 201 -16.83 -11.97 2.32
C ILE A 201 -15.64 -11.19 1.75
N ILE A 202 -14.68 -11.88 1.14
CA ILE A 202 -13.52 -11.29 0.47
C ILE A 202 -13.95 -10.38 -0.68
N GLU A 203 -14.84 -10.87 -1.55
CA GLU A 203 -15.40 -10.10 -2.66
C GLU A 203 -16.12 -8.86 -2.15
N ARG A 204 -17.00 -9.04 -1.15
CA ARG A 204 -17.76 -7.94 -0.56
C ARG A 204 -16.87 -6.89 0.10
N LEU A 205 -15.85 -7.29 0.85
CA LEU A 205 -14.91 -6.35 1.46
C LEU A 205 -14.10 -5.59 0.42
N THR A 206 -13.75 -6.24 -0.70
CA THR A 206 -13.03 -5.59 -1.81
C THR A 206 -13.93 -4.54 -2.49
N GLU A 207 -15.20 -4.84 -2.73
CA GLU A 207 -16.18 -3.89 -3.24
C GLU A 207 -16.37 -2.69 -2.31
N ILE A 208 -16.54 -2.95 -1.01
CA ILE A 208 -16.70 -1.89 0.01
C ILE A 208 -15.43 -1.03 0.09
N ALA A 209 -14.25 -1.64 0.02
CA ALA A 209 -12.98 -0.92 0.00
C ALA A 209 -12.88 -0.01 -1.25
N GLN A 210 -13.30 -0.50 -2.41
CA GLN A 210 -13.34 0.27 -3.65
C GLN A 210 -14.27 1.48 -3.53
N GLU A 211 -15.47 1.28 -3.00
CA GLU A 211 -16.43 2.38 -2.81
C GLU A 211 -15.96 3.37 -1.74
N THR A 212 -15.30 2.88 -0.67
CA THR A 212 -14.69 3.73 0.36
C THR A 212 -13.57 4.59 -0.23
N LEU A 213 -12.75 4.01 -1.11
CA LEU A 213 -11.72 4.75 -1.85
C LEU A 213 -12.34 5.83 -2.75
N ARG A 214 -13.44 5.51 -3.44
CA ARG A 214 -14.19 6.47 -4.27
C ARG A 214 -14.76 7.63 -3.46
N LEU A 215 -15.21 7.38 -2.22
CA LEU A 215 -15.68 8.43 -1.30
C LEU A 215 -14.55 9.33 -0.78
N GLY A 216 -13.31 8.81 -0.73
CA GLY A 216 -12.11 9.58 -0.38
C GLY A 216 -12.00 10.00 1.09
N HIS A 217 -12.89 9.54 1.97
CA HIS A 217 -12.82 9.86 3.40
C HIS A 217 -13.27 8.69 4.28
N GLN A 218 -12.66 8.56 5.46
CA GLN A 218 -13.05 7.53 6.42
C GLN A 218 -14.36 7.89 7.13
N PRO A 219 -15.38 7.03 7.13
CA PRO A 219 -16.58 7.26 7.93
C PRO A 219 -16.27 7.20 9.43
N LYS A 220 -16.93 8.05 10.22
CA LYS A 220 -16.76 8.07 11.69
C LYS A 220 -17.47 6.88 12.33
N VAL A 221 -17.00 6.45 13.51
CA VAL A 221 -17.71 5.46 14.33
C VAL A 221 -19.15 5.92 14.60
N GLY A 222 -20.10 5.00 14.50
CA GLY A 222 -21.53 5.25 14.64
C GLY A 222 -22.20 5.81 13.37
N THR A 223 -21.43 6.15 12.33
CA THR A 223 -21.99 6.64 11.07
C THR A 223 -22.44 5.47 10.21
N ARG A 224 -23.61 5.63 9.58
CA ARG A 224 -24.07 4.76 8.50
C ARG A 224 -23.80 5.44 7.17
N VAL A 225 -23.17 4.73 6.24
CA VAL A 225 -22.86 5.22 4.90
C VAL A 225 -23.59 4.33 3.90
N THR A 226 -24.47 4.92 3.12
CA THR A 226 -25.15 4.25 2.01
C THR A 226 -24.18 4.12 0.84
N MET A 227 -24.09 2.92 0.26
CA MET A 227 -23.29 2.61 -0.93
C MET A 227 -24.24 2.13 -2.03
N PRO A 228 -24.90 3.05 -2.76
CA PRO A 228 -25.95 2.68 -3.72
C PRO A 228 -25.46 1.77 -4.84
N SER A 229 -24.21 1.96 -5.30
CA SER A 229 -23.55 1.11 -6.31
C SER A 229 -23.45 -0.36 -5.91
N LEU A 230 -23.45 -0.63 -4.60
CA LEU A 230 -23.35 -1.97 -4.02
C LEU A 230 -24.70 -2.49 -3.46
N GLY A 231 -25.76 -1.67 -3.51
CA GLY A 231 -27.06 -2.03 -2.94
C GLY A 231 -27.05 -2.23 -1.43
N LEU A 232 -26.10 -1.63 -0.69
CA LEU A 232 -25.94 -1.83 0.75
C LEU A 232 -25.72 -0.52 1.51
N SER A 233 -25.78 -0.60 2.84
CA SER A 233 -25.22 0.42 3.73
C SER A 233 -24.24 -0.21 4.70
N ILE A 234 -23.10 0.44 4.90
CA ILE A 234 -22.14 0.07 5.94
C ILE A 234 -22.39 0.90 7.20
N GLN A 235 -22.12 0.33 8.36
CA GLN A 235 -22.10 0.98 9.65
C GLN A 235 -20.73 0.76 10.27
N VAL A 236 -20.05 1.84 10.65
CA VAL A 236 -18.78 1.74 11.38
C VAL A 236 -19.09 1.50 12.86
N VAL A 237 -18.78 0.32 13.34
CA VAL A 237 -19.11 -0.16 14.69
C VAL A 237 -18.06 0.28 15.69
N ARG A 238 -16.78 0.10 15.34
CA ARG A 238 -15.64 0.38 16.22
C ARG A 238 -14.43 0.88 15.45
N HIS A 239 -13.48 1.42 16.20
CA HIS A 239 -12.15 1.74 15.73
C HIS A 239 -11.13 1.13 16.70
N ARG A 240 -10.15 0.40 16.17
CA ARG A 240 -9.09 -0.20 16.97
C ARG A 240 -7.73 -0.03 16.30
N ASN A 241 -6.68 -0.09 17.12
CA ASN A 241 -5.31 -0.08 16.65
C ASN A 241 -4.68 -1.43 17.00
N VAL A 242 -4.13 -2.11 15.99
CA VAL A 242 -3.47 -3.39 16.13
C VAL A 242 -2.05 -3.25 15.61
N ALA A 243 -1.06 -3.74 16.37
CA ALA A 243 0.31 -3.81 15.88
C ALA A 243 0.52 -5.15 15.16
N ARG A 244 0.94 -5.10 13.90
CA ARG A 244 1.19 -6.29 13.10
C ARG A 244 2.57 -6.25 12.45
N ALA A 245 3.41 -7.24 12.74
CA ALA A 245 4.81 -7.26 12.33
C ALA A 245 5.55 -5.93 12.64
N GLY A 246 5.24 -5.31 13.79
CA GLY A 246 5.77 -4.01 14.20
C GLY A 246 5.16 -2.79 13.49
N ILE A 247 4.18 -2.98 12.59
CA ILE A 247 3.48 -1.91 11.88
C ILE A 247 2.12 -1.67 12.56
N PRO A 248 1.85 -0.45 13.07
CA PRO A 248 0.52 -0.13 13.57
C PRO A 248 -0.48 -0.06 12.41
N LEU A 249 -1.56 -0.82 12.52
CA LEU A 249 -2.72 -0.80 11.66
C LEU A 249 -3.88 -0.13 12.39
N LEU A 250 -4.47 0.88 11.75
CA LEU A 250 -5.71 1.49 12.20
C LEU A 250 -6.85 0.79 11.48
N LEU A 251 -7.76 0.22 12.26
CA LEU A 251 -8.83 -0.64 11.78
C LEU A 251 -10.20 -0.04 12.11
N ARG A 252 -11.12 -0.15 11.15
CA ARG A 252 -12.53 0.21 11.27
C ARG A 252 -13.37 -1.03 11.13
N GLU A 253 -13.97 -1.45 12.24
CA GLU A 253 -14.94 -2.53 12.22
C GLU A 253 -16.21 -2.06 11.51
N ILE A 254 -16.61 -2.78 10.47
CA ILE A 254 -17.80 -2.52 9.70
C ILE A 254 -18.78 -3.69 9.77
N ALA A 255 -20.06 -3.33 9.86
CA ALA A 255 -21.18 -4.21 9.57
C ALA A 255 -21.93 -3.65 8.35
N TRP A 256 -22.45 -4.50 7.48
CA TRP A 256 -23.23 -4.07 6.33
C TRP A 256 -24.61 -4.72 6.30
N HIS A 257 -25.56 -4.02 5.70
CA HIS A 257 -26.95 -4.46 5.56
C HIS A 257 -27.42 -4.14 4.14
N SER A 258 -28.22 -5.04 3.56
CA SER A 258 -28.85 -4.83 2.26
C SER A 258 -29.80 -3.63 2.31
N LEU A 259 -29.85 -2.84 1.23
CA LEU A 259 -30.86 -1.78 1.10
C LEU A 259 -32.24 -2.35 0.75
N ALA A 260 -32.30 -3.50 0.09
CA ALA A 260 -33.56 -4.14 -0.31
C ALA A 260 -34.38 -4.66 0.89
N GLU A 261 -33.74 -4.90 2.03
CA GLU A 261 -34.41 -5.35 3.25
C GLU A 261 -35.21 -4.25 3.96
N ARG A 262 -35.11 -2.98 3.53
CA ARG A 262 -35.82 -1.84 4.15
C ARG A 262 -37.15 -1.46 3.53
N ASP A 263 -37.46 -1.95 2.33
CA ASP A 263 -38.74 -1.66 1.67
C ASP A 263 -39.88 -2.60 2.13
N GLN A 264 -39.66 -3.39 3.18
CA GLN A 264 -40.64 -4.35 3.73
C GLN A 264 -41.02 -4.09 5.20
N SER A 265 -40.64 -2.94 5.79
CA SER A 265 -40.99 -2.57 7.17
C SER A 265 -41.76 -1.27 7.26
#